data_AF-A0A3N5WTI6-F1
#
_entry.id   AF-A0A3N5WTI6-F1
#
_cell.length_a   1.000
_cell.length_b   1.000
_cell.length_c   1.000
_cell.angle_alpha   90.00
_cell.angle_beta   90.00
_cell.angle_gamma   90.00
#
_symmetry.space_group_name_H-M   'P 1'
#
loop_
_entity.id
_entity.type
_entity.pdbx_description
1 polymer ?
#
loop_
_entity_poly.entity_id
_entity_poly.type
_entity_poly.pdbx_seq_one_letter_code
_entity_poly.pdbx_strand_id
1 'polypeptide(L)'
;MTQPIDPFTQNLRLGRGVNIIGYDPIWKSRSEGRMQAKHFRLIREAGFNHARINLHPFRFLGSAPEYSIQPTWLETLDWAVAQCQENGLLAIL
;
A
#
# COMPACT_ATOMS: atom_id res chain seq x y z
N MET A 1 14.85 -2.04 -25.62
CA MET A 1 13.41 -1.96 -25.29
C MET A 1 13.04 -3.25 -24.58
N THR A 2 12.54 -3.17 -23.35
CA THR A 2 12.03 -4.35 -22.62
C THR A 2 10.74 -4.83 -23.27
N GLN A 3 10.62 -6.13 -23.50
CA GLN A 3 9.37 -6.73 -23.96
C GLN A 3 8.26 -6.48 -22.94
N PRO A 4 7.00 -6.26 -23.38
CA PRO A 4 5.88 -6.14 -22.47
C PRO A 4 5.74 -7.42 -21.64
N ILE A 5 5.47 -7.26 -20.34
CA ILE A 5 5.13 -8.41 -19.50
C ILE A 5 3.83 -9.00 -20.02
N ASP A 6 3.80 -10.32 -20.22
CA ASP A 6 2.58 -11.03 -20.59
C ASP A 6 1.47 -10.80 -19.54
N PRO A 7 0.31 -10.26 -19.92
CA PRO A 7 -0.74 -9.91 -18.98
C PRO A 7 -1.28 -11.13 -18.21
N PHE A 8 -1.29 -12.32 -18.82
CA PHE A 8 -1.77 -13.53 -18.15
C PHE A 8 -0.79 -13.97 -17.05
N THR A 9 0.51 -13.93 -17.33
CA THR A 9 1.57 -14.18 -16.35
C THR A 9 1.52 -13.18 -15.19
N GLN A 10 1.33 -11.89 -15.48
CA GLN A 10 1.22 -10.88 -14.43
C GLN A 10 -0.04 -11.08 -13.57
N ASN A 11 -1.17 -11.42 -14.18
CA ASN A 11 -2.41 -11.69 -13.46
C ASN A 11 -2.30 -12.92 -12.54
N LEU A 12 -1.66 -14.00 -13.02
CA LEU A 12 -1.37 -15.18 -12.20
C LEU A 12 -0.49 -14.84 -10.98
N ARG A 13 0.50 -13.96 -11.17
CA ARG A 13 1.37 -13.48 -10.09
C ARG A 13 0.61 -12.60 -9.09
N LEU A 14 -0.30 -11.75 -9.57
CA LEU A 14 -1.17 -10.94 -8.70
C LEU A 14 -2.08 -11.82 -7.84
N GLY A 15 -2.63 -12.91 -8.37
CA GLY A 15 -3.40 -13.88 -7.59
C GLY A 15 -4.52 -13.26 -6.75
N ARG A 16 -4.72 -13.77 -5.53
CA ARG A 16 -5.78 -13.27 -4.63
C ARG A 16 -5.36 -11.93 -4.01
N GLY A 17 -6.25 -10.94 -4.10
CA GLY A 17 -6.04 -9.58 -3.60
C GLY A 17 -6.91 -9.20 -2.40
N VAL A 18 -6.40 -8.29 -1.58
CA VAL A 18 -7.16 -7.62 -0.52
C VAL A 18 -6.91 -6.10 -0.55
N ASN A 19 -7.93 -5.31 -0.22
CA ASN A 19 -7.77 -3.86 -0.05
C ASN A 19 -7.46 -3.56 1.42
N ILE A 20 -6.45 -2.72 1.65
CA ILE A 20 -5.99 -2.34 2.99
C ILE A 20 -5.90 -0.82 3.14
N ILE A 21 -5.84 -0.36 4.39
CA ILE A 21 -5.57 1.04 4.76
C ILE A 21 -6.52 2.04 4.07
N GLY A 22 -7.83 1.76 4.08
CA GLY A 22 -8.86 2.69 3.60
C GLY A 22 -9.03 3.89 4.55
N TYR A 23 -10.13 3.91 5.30
CA TYR A 23 -10.40 4.92 6.32
C TYR A 23 -9.61 4.68 7.62
N ASP A 24 -8.36 4.25 7.49
CA ASP A 24 -7.46 4.05 8.62
C ASP A 24 -6.87 5.40 9.06
N PRO A 25 -6.92 5.77 10.34
CA PRO A 25 -6.29 6.99 10.85
C PRO A 25 -4.76 7.01 10.69
N ILE A 26 -4.14 5.89 10.31
CA ILE A 26 -2.69 5.77 10.10
C ILE A 26 -2.09 6.84 9.19
N TRP A 27 -2.86 7.32 8.21
CA TRP A 27 -2.45 8.37 7.27
C TRP A 27 -2.24 9.72 7.95
N LYS A 28 -2.86 9.94 9.11
CA LYS A 28 -2.66 11.14 9.95
C LYS A 28 -1.61 10.90 11.02
N SER A 29 -1.65 9.71 11.64
CA SER A 29 -0.75 9.34 12.74
C SER A 29 -0.48 7.85 12.74
N ARG A 30 0.81 7.48 12.64
CA ARG A 30 1.28 6.10 12.73
C ARG A 30 0.85 5.38 14.02
N SER A 31 0.72 6.11 15.13
CA SER A 31 0.33 5.54 16.43
C SER A 31 -1.17 5.26 16.54
N GLU A 32 -2.00 5.92 15.73
CA GLU A 32 -3.46 5.70 15.69
C GLU A 32 -3.85 4.57 14.73
N GLY A 33 -2.90 4.08 13.94
CA GLY A 33 -3.12 3.10 12.89
C GLY A 33 -3.77 1.80 13.38
N ARG A 34 -4.87 1.40 12.71
CA ARG A 34 -5.52 0.11 12.97
C ARG A 34 -4.75 -1.01 12.27
N MET A 35 -4.23 -0.75 11.09
CA MET A 35 -3.33 -1.65 10.37
C MET A 35 -1.96 -1.69 11.05
N GLN A 36 -1.53 -2.88 11.46
CA GLN A 36 -0.26 -3.13 12.15
C GLN A 36 0.62 -4.05 11.30
N ALA A 37 1.93 -4.03 11.53
CA ALA A 37 2.89 -4.89 10.80
C ALA A 37 2.48 -6.37 10.79
N LYS A 38 2.01 -6.89 11.94
CA LYS A 38 1.53 -8.28 12.08
C LYS A 38 0.42 -8.64 11.09
N HIS A 39 -0.41 -7.68 10.67
CA HIS A 39 -1.52 -7.95 9.76
C HIS A 39 -1.05 -8.25 8.34
N PHE A 40 0.09 -7.71 7.88
CA PHE A 40 0.65 -8.03 6.57
C PHE A 40 1.08 -9.50 6.50
N ARG A 41 1.76 -9.97 7.55
CA ARG A 41 2.08 -11.40 7.70
C ARG A 41 0.82 -12.27 7.68
N LEU A 42 -0.20 -11.91 8.48
CA LEU A 42 -1.46 -12.65 8.52
C LEU A 42 -2.20 -12.67 7.17
N ILE A 43 -2.15 -11.57 6.40
CA ILE A 43 -2.71 -11.52 5.04
C ILE A 43 -2.01 -12.54 4.13
N ARG A 44 -0.68 -12.63 4.20
CA ARG A 44 0.08 -13.62 3.43
C ARG A 44 -0.23 -15.05 3.85
N GLU A 45 -0.32 -15.30 5.15
CA GLU A 45 -0.68 -16.60 5.75
C GLU A 45 -2.11 -17.02 5.38
N ALA A 46 -3.04 -16.06 5.25
CA ALA A 46 -4.41 -16.28 4.79
C ALA A 46 -4.50 -16.59 3.27
N GLY A 47 -3.38 -16.60 2.55
CA GLY A 47 -3.32 -17.00 1.14
C GLY A 47 -3.53 -15.88 0.13
N PHE A 48 -3.40 -14.61 0.54
CA PHE A 48 -3.36 -13.49 -0.40
C PHE A 48 -1.95 -13.31 -0.99
N ASN A 49 -1.92 -12.80 -2.22
CA ASN A 49 -0.70 -12.59 -3.01
C ASN A 49 -0.38 -11.10 -3.19
N HIS A 50 -1.40 -10.24 -3.12
CA HIS A 50 -1.23 -8.79 -3.22
C HIS A 50 -2.14 -8.02 -2.27
N ALA A 51 -1.72 -6.81 -1.95
CA ALA A 51 -2.50 -5.84 -1.21
C ALA A 51 -2.63 -4.54 -2.02
N ARG A 52 -3.87 -4.05 -2.17
CA ARG A 52 -4.15 -2.72 -2.71
C ARG A 52 -4.26 -1.70 -1.58
N ILE A 53 -3.36 -0.73 -1.58
CA ILE A 53 -3.22 0.30 -0.55
C ILE A 53 -4.11 1.48 -0.94
N ASN A 54 -5.14 1.76 -0.16
CA ASN A 54 -6.06 2.87 -0.45
C ASN A 54 -5.48 4.23 0.00
N LEU A 55 -4.95 5.01 -0.95
CA LEU A 55 -4.09 6.17 -0.63
C LEU A 55 -4.80 7.40 -0.02
N HIS A 56 -5.98 7.77 -0.52
CA HIS A 56 -6.71 8.99 -0.09
C HIS A 56 -5.84 10.28 0.10
N PRO A 57 -4.94 10.65 -0.83
CA PRO A 57 -3.86 11.61 -0.58
C PRO A 57 -4.31 13.07 -0.51
N PHE A 58 -5.43 13.43 -1.14
CA PHE A 58 -5.82 14.85 -1.36
C PHE A 58 -5.99 15.66 -0.07
N ARG A 59 -6.39 15.03 1.04
CA ARG A 59 -6.51 15.71 2.35
C ARG A 59 -5.15 16.03 3.00
N PHE A 60 -4.07 15.52 2.43
CA PHE A 60 -2.69 15.66 2.90
C PHE A 60 -1.83 16.47 1.92
N LEU A 61 -2.45 17.10 0.91
CA LEU A 61 -1.78 18.06 0.06
C LEU A 61 -1.71 19.43 0.76
N GLY A 62 -0.58 20.10 0.58
CA GLY A 62 -0.38 21.49 0.92
C GLY A 62 -1.19 22.42 0.03
N SER A 63 -1.09 23.71 0.30
CA SER A 63 -1.80 24.73 -0.45
C SER A 63 -1.24 24.90 -1.88
N ALA A 64 -2.06 25.49 -2.74
CA ALA A 64 -1.62 25.96 -4.04
C ALA A 64 -0.58 27.09 -3.89
N PRO A 65 0.33 27.25 -4.87
CA PRO A 65 0.47 26.47 -6.10
C PRO A 65 1.26 25.16 -5.96
N GLU A 66 1.92 24.91 -4.82
CA GLU A 66 2.88 23.82 -4.69
C GLU A 66 2.23 22.44 -4.58
N TYR A 67 1.07 22.35 -3.93
CA TYR A 67 0.35 21.10 -3.68
C TYR A 67 1.25 19.98 -3.11
N SER A 68 2.23 20.34 -2.28
CA SER A 68 3.19 19.39 -1.72
C SER A 68 2.50 18.39 -0.81
N ILE A 69 2.76 17.10 -0.98
CA ILE A 69 2.21 16.08 -0.09
C ILE A 69 2.97 16.09 1.25
N GLN A 70 2.24 15.91 2.36
CA GLN A 70 2.87 15.89 3.69
C GLN A 70 3.92 14.77 3.80
N PRO A 71 5.15 15.06 4.30
CA PRO A 71 6.20 14.05 4.43
C PRO A 71 5.79 12.84 5.28
N THR A 72 5.06 13.06 6.37
CA THR A 72 4.56 11.99 7.26
C THR A 72 3.58 11.04 6.57
N TRP A 73 2.84 11.53 5.57
CA TRP A 73 1.99 10.69 4.73
C TRP A 73 2.83 9.80 3.82
N LEU A 74 3.90 10.36 3.21
CA LEU A 74 4.85 9.60 2.39
C LEU A 74 5.58 8.53 3.21
N GLU A 75 6.04 8.86 4.41
CA GLU A 75 6.66 7.89 5.34
C GLU A 75 5.70 6.73 5.68
N THR A 76 4.41 7.01 5.81
CA THR A 76 3.39 5.98 6.05
C THR A 76 3.18 5.10 4.81
N LEU A 77 3.22 5.67 3.61
CA LEU A 77 3.18 4.93 2.35
C LEU A 77 4.41 4.03 2.21
N ASP A 78 5.61 4.56 2.44
CA ASP A 78 6.87 3.83 2.38
C ASP A 78 6.85 2.64 3.35
N TRP A 79 6.39 2.86 4.58
CA TRP A 79 6.19 1.79 5.54
C TRP A 79 5.24 0.70 5.01
N ALA A 80 4.09 1.07 4.43
CA ALA A 80 3.11 0.11 3.95
C ALA A 80 3.66 -0.72 2.77
N VAL A 81 4.39 -0.07 1.85
CA VAL A 81 5.05 -0.75 0.72
C VAL A 81 6.15 -1.70 1.21
N ALA A 82 6.98 -1.26 2.17
CA ALA A 82 8.02 -2.10 2.77
C ALA A 82 7.39 -3.33 3.45
N GLN A 83 6.31 -3.15 4.23
CA GLN A 83 5.62 -4.26 4.87
C GLN A 83 5.02 -5.26 3.85
N CYS A 84 4.50 -4.79 2.71
CA CYS A 84 4.10 -5.69 1.63
C CYS A 84 5.29 -6.51 1.12
N GLN A 85 6.41 -5.86 0.78
CA GLN A 85 7.60 -6.51 0.22
C GLN A 85 8.22 -7.52 1.19
N GLU A 86 8.39 -7.14 2.46
CA GLU A 86 8.93 -8.00 3.53
C GLU A 86 8.09 -9.26 3.76
N ASN A 87 6.77 -9.18 3.53
CA ASN A 87 5.84 -10.29 3.70
C ASN A 87 5.50 -11.02 2.39
N GLY A 88 6.23 -10.73 1.30
CA GLY A 88 6.04 -11.39 0.02
C GLY A 88 4.68 -11.09 -0.64
N LEU A 89 4.12 -9.91 -0.38
CA LEU A 89 2.92 -9.37 -1.03
C LEU A 89 3.31 -8.37 -2.11
N LEU A 90 2.65 -8.43 -3.26
CA LEU A 90 2.72 -7.36 -4.24
C LEU A 90 1.89 -6.16 -3.76
N ALA A 91 2.44 -4.96 -3.85
CA ALA A 91 1.72 -3.72 -3.54
C ALA A 91 1.08 -3.13 -4.80
N ILE A 92 -0.19 -2.74 -4.71
CA ILE A 92 -0.89 -1.90 -5.68
C ILE A 92 -1.21 -0.57 -4.99
N LEU A 93 -0.85 0.54 -5.63
CA LEU A 93 -1.03 1.90 -5.14
C LEU A 93 -2.23 2.59 -5.84
#